data_AF-A0A845YXY4-F1
#
_entry.id   AF-A0A845YXY4-F1
#
_cell.length_a   1.000
_cell.length_b   1.000
_cell.length_c   1.000
_cell.angle_alpha   90.00
_cell.angle_beta   90.00
_cell.angle_gamma   90.00
#
_symmetry.space_group_name_H-M   'P 1'
#
loop_
_entity.id
_entity.type
_entity.pdbx_description
1 polymer ?
#
loop_
_entity_poly.entity_id
_entity_poly.type
_entity_poly.pdbx_seq_one_letter_code
_entity_poly.pdbx_strand_id
1 'polypeptide(L)'
;MLQTDFKVSKYQRQLGISDEDYLDMRLKSAPRLCSYEIMSCLRSSKAALLEHISGTEFVQENLDMGNLSKNKTGNIIQKLHSIAGRPPQNKLEIELPDWLSDRHAHRLECEKEIQIYEKIAELTKKISYSREERKAKHLLELLENHKLLIAFDSHIISLSDIKQRIEKLGRDFQKVIIATGDDKTYRKQVNKLLKLGSTASGVIALCSDAMSEGVNLQQASIDILRS
;
A
#
# COMPACT_ATOMS: atom_id res chain seq x y z
N MET A 1 12.19 -9.44 -5.82
CA MET A 1 13.58 -8.98 -5.94
C MET A 1 14.35 -9.66 -4.82
N LEU A 2 14.80 -10.90 -5.05
CA LEU A 2 15.43 -11.79 -4.07
C LEU A 2 16.85 -12.06 -4.55
N GLN A 3 17.81 -11.99 -3.62
CA GLN A 3 19.27 -12.03 -3.80
C GLN A 3 19.93 -10.72 -4.25
N THR A 4 19.89 -9.71 -3.37
CA THR A 4 20.99 -8.74 -3.26
C THR A 4 21.99 -9.30 -2.26
N ASP A 5 23.26 -9.41 -2.66
CA ASP A 5 24.36 -9.70 -1.74
C ASP A 5 24.28 -8.78 -0.52
N PHE A 6 24.42 -9.33 0.69
CA PHE A 6 24.57 -8.53 1.90
C PHE A 6 26.02 -8.04 1.97
N LYS A 7 26.26 -6.85 1.39
CA LYS A 7 27.59 -6.27 1.18
C LYS A 7 27.56 -4.74 1.18
N VAL A 8 28.67 -4.13 1.59
CA VAL A 8 28.91 -2.70 1.38
C VAL A 8 29.24 -2.43 -0.09
N SER A 9 28.58 -1.44 -0.70
CA SER A 9 28.89 -1.05 -2.09
C SER A 9 30.25 -0.33 -2.20
N LYS A 10 30.85 -0.33 -3.39
CA LYS A 10 32.12 0.40 -3.64
C LYS A 10 32.03 1.88 -3.26
N TYR A 11 30.89 2.51 -3.57
CA TYR A 11 30.63 3.91 -3.25
C TYR A 11 30.57 4.14 -1.73
N GLN A 12 29.90 3.27 -0.98
CA GLN A 12 29.84 3.36 0.48
C GLN A 12 31.23 3.18 1.12
N ARG A 13 32.06 2.26 0.60
CA ARG A 13 33.46 2.12 1.06
C ARG A 13 34.28 3.38 0.79
N GLN A 14 34.08 4.04 -0.37
CA GLN A 14 34.73 5.33 -0.66
C GLN A 14 34.30 6.45 0.30
N LEU A 15 33.08 6.37 0.85
CA LEU A 15 32.59 7.28 1.90
C LEU A 15 33.06 6.89 3.31
N GLY A 16 33.90 5.86 3.45
CA GLY A 16 34.43 5.41 4.75
C GLY A 16 33.46 4.57 5.57
N ILE A 17 32.39 4.04 4.98
CA ILE A 17 31.44 3.17 5.70
C ILE A 17 32.06 1.77 5.87
N SER A 18 32.21 1.35 7.12
CA SER A 18 32.66 0.00 7.48
C SER A 18 31.56 -1.06 7.30
N ASP A 19 31.93 -2.33 7.35
CA ASP A 19 30.97 -3.43 7.29
C ASP A 19 30.09 -3.43 8.56
N GLU A 20 30.63 -3.05 9.72
CA GLU A 20 29.91 -2.88 10.98
C GLU A 20 28.90 -1.73 10.93
N ASP A 21 29.29 -0.57 10.41
CA ASP A 21 28.39 0.57 10.23
C ASP A 21 27.23 0.21 9.31
N TYR A 22 27.52 -0.53 8.24
CA TYR A 22 26.50 -0.99 7.31
C TYR A 22 25.54 -1.98 7.98
N LEU A 23 26.05 -2.97 8.72
CA LEU A 23 25.22 -3.93 9.46
C LEU A 23 24.31 -3.19 10.45
N ASP A 24 24.88 -2.31 11.28
CA ASP A 24 24.13 -1.54 12.28
C ASP A 24 23.05 -0.66 11.63
N MET A 25 23.37 0.02 10.53
CA MET A 25 22.40 0.80 9.77
C MET A 25 21.24 -0.07 9.26
N ARG A 26 21.53 -1.26 8.72
CA ARG A 26 20.50 -2.18 8.21
C ARG A 26 19.63 -2.72 9.34
N LEU A 27 20.22 -3.11 10.47
CA LEU A 27 19.51 -3.62 11.64
C LEU A 27 18.63 -2.54 12.29
N LYS A 28 19.08 -1.29 12.33
CA LYS A 28 18.28 -0.16 12.86
C LYS A 28 17.18 0.29 11.90
N SER A 29 17.41 0.23 10.59
CA SER A 29 16.43 0.70 9.59
C SER A 29 15.30 -0.28 9.35
N ALA A 30 15.57 -1.59 9.34
CA ALA A 30 14.57 -2.59 8.99
C ALA A 30 13.30 -2.54 9.87
N PRO A 31 13.37 -2.52 11.22
CA PRO A 31 12.17 -2.43 12.07
C PRO A 31 11.38 -1.14 11.87
N ARG A 32 12.07 -0.02 11.61
CA ARG A 32 11.45 1.29 11.36
C ARG A 32 10.70 1.30 10.05
N LEU A 33 11.27 0.72 9.00
CA LEU A 33 10.62 0.57 7.70
C LEU A 33 9.38 -0.33 7.81
N CYS A 34 9.49 -1.49 8.47
CA CYS A 34 8.34 -2.36 8.71
C CYS A 34 7.22 -1.65 9.48
N SER A 35 7.57 -0.96 10.57
CA SER A 35 6.60 -0.19 11.38
C SER A 35 5.94 0.93 10.57
N TYR A 36 6.74 1.64 9.76
CA TYR A 36 6.23 2.68 8.87
C TYR A 36 5.23 2.11 7.85
N GLU A 37 5.56 1.00 7.18
CA GLU A 37 4.69 0.37 6.19
C GLU A 37 3.37 -0.12 6.81
N ILE A 38 3.42 -0.77 7.98
CA ILE A 38 2.22 -1.18 8.73
C ILE A 38 1.34 0.03 9.00
N MET A 39 1.92 1.11 9.52
CA MET A 39 1.17 2.31 9.87
C MET A 39 0.68 3.07 8.64
N SER A 40 1.42 3.08 7.54
CA SER A 40 1.02 3.67 6.26
C SER A 40 -0.22 2.95 5.72
N CYS A 41 -0.16 1.62 5.64
CA CYS A 41 -1.30 0.80 5.22
C CYS A 41 -2.50 1.00 6.15
N LEU A 42 -2.27 0.97 7.48
CA LEU A 42 -3.32 1.12 8.46
C LEU A 42 -4.01 2.49 8.37
N ARG A 43 -3.30 3.58 8.08
CA ARG A 43 -3.91 4.92 7.92
C ARG A 43 -4.75 5.03 6.66
N SER A 44 -4.33 4.36 5.58
CA SER A 44 -5.09 4.29 4.35
C SER A 44 -6.40 3.55 4.56
N SER A 45 -6.35 2.25 4.86
CA SER A 45 -7.55 1.47 5.20
C SER A 45 -7.23 0.16 5.93
N LYS A 46 -8.24 -0.40 6.59
CA LYS A 46 -8.20 -1.78 7.09
C LYS A 46 -7.85 -2.79 5.98
N ALA A 47 -8.40 -2.60 4.78
CA ALA A 47 -8.16 -3.48 3.64
C ALA A 47 -6.70 -3.42 3.16
N ALA A 48 -6.08 -2.23 3.16
CA ALA A 48 -4.67 -2.05 2.79
C ALA A 48 -3.72 -2.80 3.72
N LEU A 49 -3.94 -2.74 5.03
CA LEU A 49 -3.11 -3.49 5.97
C LEU A 49 -3.27 -5.01 5.81
N LEU A 50 -4.49 -5.50 5.60
CA LEU A 50 -4.73 -6.92 5.37
C LEU A 50 -4.12 -7.39 4.03
N GLU A 51 -4.15 -6.57 2.98
CA GLU A 51 -3.49 -6.89 1.70
C GLU A 51 -1.98 -6.95 1.87
N HIS A 52 -1.39 -5.99 2.59
CA HIS A 52 0.03 -5.97 2.87
C HIS A 52 0.48 -7.26 3.56
N ILE A 53 -0.26 -7.72 4.58
CA ILE A 53 0.10 -8.88 5.39
C ILE A 53 -0.19 -10.19 4.67
N SER A 54 -1.42 -10.38 4.19
CA SER A 54 -1.96 -11.66 3.71
C SER A 54 -2.13 -11.75 2.20
N GLY A 55 -1.95 -10.64 1.48
CA GLY A 55 -2.07 -10.57 0.03
C GLY A 55 -3.47 -10.22 -0.48
N THR A 56 -3.53 -9.84 -1.76
CA THR A 56 -4.76 -9.40 -2.44
C THR A 56 -5.85 -10.48 -2.48
N GLU A 57 -5.47 -11.75 -2.69
CA GLU A 57 -6.42 -12.88 -2.75
C GLU A 57 -7.17 -13.06 -1.43
N PHE A 58 -6.43 -13.04 -0.32
CA PHE A 58 -7.02 -13.12 1.02
C PHE A 58 -8.05 -12.01 1.24
N VAL A 59 -7.74 -10.78 0.82
CA VAL A 59 -8.64 -9.63 1.01
C VAL A 59 -9.89 -9.74 0.13
N GLN A 60 -9.75 -10.19 -1.13
CA GLN A 60 -10.88 -10.40 -2.04
C GLN A 60 -11.90 -11.38 -1.44
N GLU A 61 -11.42 -12.49 -0.88
CA GLU A 61 -12.27 -13.53 -0.28
C GLU A 61 -12.89 -13.08 1.05
N ASN A 62 -12.12 -12.39 1.91
CA ASN A 62 -12.53 -12.12 3.29
C ASN A 62 -13.29 -10.80 3.47
N LEU A 63 -13.17 -9.85 2.54
CA LEU A 63 -13.84 -8.54 2.64
C LEU A 63 -15.02 -8.37 1.66
N ASP A 64 -15.44 -9.44 0.96
CA ASP A 64 -16.44 -9.38 -0.11
C ASP A 64 -16.11 -8.30 -1.15
N MET A 65 -14.81 -8.14 -1.39
CA MET A 65 -14.29 -7.17 -2.32
C MET A 65 -14.18 -7.87 -3.68
N GLY A 66 -15.19 -7.68 -4.53
CA GLY A 66 -15.20 -8.28 -5.88
C GLY A 66 -13.89 -8.03 -6.64
N ASN A 67 -13.58 -8.84 -7.66
CA ASN A 67 -12.28 -8.90 -8.35
C ASN A 67 -11.55 -7.55 -8.50
N LEU A 68 -10.65 -7.30 -7.55
CA LEU A 68 -9.71 -6.18 -7.55
C LEU A 68 -8.64 -6.43 -8.62
N SER A 69 -8.07 -5.34 -9.14
CA SER A 69 -6.97 -5.27 -10.12
C SER A 69 -6.10 -6.53 -10.32
N LYS A 70 -5.66 -6.78 -11.56
CA LYS A 70 -4.79 -7.90 -11.94
C LYS A 70 -3.43 -7.96 -11.21
N ASN A 71 -2.99 -6.85 -10.60
CA ASN A 71 -1.68 -6.76 -9.96
C ASN A 71 -1.78 -7.16 -8.49
N LYS A 72 -1.49 -8.43 -8.18
CA LYS A 72 -1.40 -8.94 -6.79
C LYS A 72 -0.24 -8.27 -6.07
N THR A 73 -0.48 -7.74 -4.87
CA THR A 73 0.55 -7.07 -4.05
C THR A 73 0.54 -7.56 -2.60
N GLY A 74 1.53 -7.12 -1.81
CA GLY A 74 1.63 -7.48 -0.39
C GLY A 74 2.10 -8.92 -0.14
N ASN A 75 1.37 -9.62 0.71
CA ASN A 75 1.63 -10.98 1.20
C ASN A 75 3.02 -11.15 1.87
N ILE A 76 3.26 -10.38 2.94
CA ILE A 76 4.48 -10.51 3.74
C ILE A 76 4.60 -11.90 4.37
N ILE A 77 3.51 -12.52 4.83
CA ILE A 77 3.55 -13.86 5.43
C ILE A 77 4.08 -14.89 4.43
N GLN A 78 3.55 -14.92 3.21
CA GLN A 78 4.05 -15.84 2.18
C GLN A 78 5.51 -15.56 1.82
N LYS A 79 5.93 -14.29 1.79
CA LYS A 79 7.33 -13.93 1.55
C LYS A 79 8.23 -14.47 2.66
N LEU A 80 7.85 -14.31 3.93
CA LEU A 80 8.59 -14.85 5.08
C LEU A 80 8.70 -16.38 5.01
N HIS A 81 7.61 -17.08 4.71
CA HIS A 81 7.66 -18.53 4.46
C HIS A 81 8.62 -18.90 3.32
N SER A 82 8.65 -18.12 2.24
CA SER A 82 9.50 -18.42 1.08
C SER A 82 11.01 -18.24 1.34
N ILE A 83 11.36 -17.38 2.29
CA ILE A 83 12.77 -17.11 2.67
C ILE A 83 13.20 -17.85 3.94
N ALA A 84 12.28 -18.40 4.72
CA ALA A 84 12.61 -19.11 5.96
C ALA A 84 13.69 -20.19 5.75
N GLY A 85 14.71 -20.17 6.62
CA GLY A 85 15.90 -21.02 6.49
C GLY A 85 16.82 -20.74 5.29
N ARG A 86 16.65 -19.63 4.58
CA ARG A 86 17.51 -19.16 3.49
C ARG A 86 18.08 -17.78 3.85
N PRO A 87 19.04 -17.70 4.80
CA PRO A 87 19.67 -16.44 5.14
C PRO A 87 20.31 -15.78 3.91
N PRO A 88 20.44 -14.44 3.90
CA PRO A 88 21.05 -13.73 2.78
C PRO A 88 22.51 -14.16 2.58
N GLN A 89 22.99 -14.10 1.34
CA GLN A 89 24.41 -14.36 1.09
C GLN A 89 25.25 -13.21 1.66
N ASN A 90 26.00 -13.51 2.72
CA ASN A 90 26.90 -12.56 3.36
C ASN A 90 28.20 -12.40 2.55
N LYS A 91 28.62 -11.14 2.33
CA LYS A 91 29.96 -10.79 1.84
C LYS A 91 30.63 -9.73 2.72
N LEU A 92 30.11 -9.51 3.92
CA LEU A 92 30.75 -8.70 4.95
C LEU A 92 31.84 -9.54 5.63
N GLU A 93 32.96 -8.91 5.96
CA GLU A 93 34.12 -9.51 6.60
C GLU A 93 34.05 -9.40 8.14
N ILE A 94 32.84 -9.53 8.69
CA ILE A 94 32.54 -9.36 10.12
C ILE A 94 31.71 -10.54 10.64
N GLU A 95 31.70 -10.71 11.96
CA GLU A 95 30.77 -11.63 12.61
C GLU A 95 29.33 -11.13 12.45
N LEU A 96 28.43 -12.06 12.11
CA LEU A 96 27.01 -11.77 11.96
C LEU A 96 26.22 -12.41 13.11
N PRO A 97 25.08 -11.79 13.50
CA PRO A 97 24.08 -12.48 14.31
C PRO A 97 23.71 -13.84 13.71
N ASP A 98 23.51 -14.84 14.57
CA ASP A 98 23.22 -16.23 14.14
C ASP A 98 22.07 -16.32 13.14
N TRP A 99 21.03 -15.50 13.31
CA TRP A 99 19.87 -15.51 12.41
C TRP A 99 20.16 -14.97 11.00
N LEU A 100 21.31 -14.34 10.76
CA LEU A 100 21.77 -13.90 9.43
C LEU A 100 22.78 -14.87 8.78
N SER A 101 23.28 -15.86 9.52
CA SER A 101 24.34 -16.78 9.08
C SER A 101 23.93 -18.25 9.13
N ASP A 102 23.14 -18.65 10.13
CA ASP A 102 22.64 -20.00 10.32
C ASP A 102 21.22 -20.19 9.77
N ARG A 103 20.98 -21.35 9.15
CA ARG A 103 19.70 -21.67 8.53
C ARG A 103 18.60 -21.95 9.55
N HIS A 104 18.94 -22.60 10.67
CA HIS A 104 17.96 -22.93 11.70
C HIS A 104 17.54 -21.69 12.47
N ALA A 105 18.51 -20.89 12.93
CA ALA A 105 18.26 -19.59 13.55
C ALA A 105 17.46 -18.65 12.64
N HIS A 106 17.81 -18.55 11.35
CA HIS A 106 17.05 -17.74 10.38
C HIS A 106 15.59 -18.21 10.25
N ARG A 107 15.35 -19.52 10.22
CA ARG A 107 13.98 -20.07 10.18
C ARG A 107 13.20 -19.68 11.43
N LEU A 108 13.77 -19.84 12.62
CA LEU A 108 13.12 -19.51 13.88
C LEU A 108 12.75 -18.02 13.97
N GLU A 109 13.64 -17.12 13.53
CA GLU A 109 13.32 -15.69 13.49
C GLU A 109 12.23 -15.36 12.46
N CYS A 110 12.23 -16.02 11.29
CA CYS A 110 11.14 -15.87 10.33
C CYS A 110 9.80 -16.32 10.92
N GLU A 111 9.78 -17.42 11.67
CA GLU A 111 8.57 -17.93 12.32
C GLU A 111 8.04 -16.97 13.40
N LYS A 112 8.93 -16.37 14.20
CA LYS A 112 8.56 -15.32 15.17
C LYS A 112 7.96 -14.10 14.48
N GLU A 113 8.59 -13.64 13.39
CA GLU A 113 8.10 -12.49 12.61
C GLU A 113 6.73 -12.78 11.99
N ILE A 114 6.50 -14.00 11.47
CA ILE A 114 5.19 -14.44 10.97
C ILE A 114 4.12 -14.32 12.07
N GLN A 115 4.41 -14.82 13.28
CA GLN A 115 3.46 -14.73 14.40
C GLN A 115 3.10 -13.28 14.76
N ILE A 116 4.05 -12.34 14.63
CA ILE A 116 3.80 -10.91 14.83
C ILE A 116 2.83 -10.40 13.75
N TYR A 117 3.07 -10.69 12.48
CA TYR A 117 2.19 -10.28 11.39
C TYR A 117 0.79 -10.91 11.49
N GLU A 118 0.68 -12.18 11.87
CA GLU A 118 -0.60 -12.83 12.15
C GLU A 118 -1.34 -12.13 13.29
N LYS A 119 -0.65 -11.76 14.37
CA LYS A 119 -1.25 -11.01 15.47
C LYS A 119 -1.74 -9.64 15.03
N ILE A 120 -0.97 -8.93 14.20
CA ILE A 120 -1.39 -7.65 13.61
C ILE A 120 -2.63 -7.83 12.74
N ALA A 121 -2.68 -8.87 11.90
CA ALA A 121 -3.86 -9.16 11.07
C ALA A 121 -5.10 -9.44 11.94
N GLU A 122 -4.97 -10.24 13.01
CA GLU A 122 -6.06 -10.52 13.93
C GLU A 122 -6.57 -9.28 14.68
N LEU A 123 -5.66 -8.39 15.11
CA LEU A 123 -6.04 -7.11 15.70
C LEU A 123 -6.74 -6.22 14.66
N THR A 124 -6.23 -6.19 13.44
CA THR A 124 -6.78 -5.40 12.33
C THR A 124 -8.20 -5.84 11.97
N LYS A 125 -8.49 -7.14 11.99
CA LYS A 125 -9.84 -7.69 11.78
C LYS A 125 -10.85 -7.14 12.79
N LYS A 126 -10.42 -6.82 14.02
CA LYS A 126 -11.27 -6.27 15.09
C LYS A 126 -11.50 -4.77 14.99
N ILE A 127 -10.73 -4.05 14.16
CA ILE A 127 -10.96 -2.63 13.90
C ILE A 127 -12.25 -2.47 13.08
N SER A 128 -13.09 -1.51 13.50
CA SER A 128 -14.31 -1.15 12.80
C SER A 128 -14.03 -0.45 11.47
N TYR A 129 -15.00 -0.47 10.55
CA TYR A 129 -14.88 0.23 9.26
C TYR A 129 -15.24 1.73 9.32
N SER A 130 -15.34 2.29 10.52
CA SER A 130 -15.87 3.63 10.78
C SER A 130 -15.13 4.73 10.02
N ARG A 131 -13.82 4.55 9.81
CA ARG A 131 -12.99 5.53 9.11
C ARG A 131 -13.21 5.47 7.61
N GLU A 132 -13.22 4.28 7.04
CA GLU A 132 -13.48 4.05 5.61
C GLU A 132 -14.91 4.49 5.25
N GLU A 133 -15.88 4.23 6.12
CA GLU A 133 -17.25 4.76 6.01
C GLU A 133 -17.30 6.28 6.08
N ARG A 134 -16.54 6.90 7.00
CA ARG A 134 -16.46 8.36 7.11
C ARG A 134 -15.82 8.98 5.87
N LYS A 135 -14.75 8.39 5.32
CA LYS A 135 -14.12 8.84 4.06
C LYS A 135 -15.13 8.80 2.91
N ALA A 136 -15.85 7.69 2.75
CA ALA A 136 -16.89 7.57 1.72
C ALA A 136 -18.00 8.62 1.87
N LYS A 137 -18.50 8.84 3.09
CA LYS A 137 -19.50 9.89 3.38
C LYS A 137 -18.96 11.29 3.11
N HIS A 138 -17.73 11.56 3.52
CA HIS A 138 -17.10 12.87 3.31
C HIS A 138 -16.96 13.20 1.82
N LEU A 139 -16.54 12.23 0.99
CA LEU A 139 -16.49 12.44 -0.46
C LEU A 139 -17.86 12.74 -1.07
N LEU A 140 -18.93 12.11 -0.56
CA LEU A 140 -20.30 12.41 -0.98
C LEU A 140 -20.75 13.81 -0.54
N GLU A 141 -20.43 14.23 0.69
CA GLU A 141 -20.70 15.58 1.20
C GLU A 141 -19.96 16.66 0.39
N LEU A 142 -18.70 16.39 0.01
CA LEU A 142 -17.94 17.28 -0.89
C LEU A 142 -18.58 17.37 -2.28
N LEU A 143 -19.12 16.26 -2.80
CA LEU A 143 -19.78 16.24 -4.10
C LEU A 143 -21.09 17.06 -4.13
N GLU A 144 -21.75 17.30 -2.99
CA GLU A 144 -22.90 18.21 -2.93
C GLU A 144 -22.53 19.65 -3.29
N ASN A 145 -21.29 20.05 -3.00
CA ASN A 145 -20.78 21.40 -3.22
C ASN A 145 -19.90 21.52 -4.48
N HIS A 146 -19.54 20.40 -5.08
CA HIS A 146 -18.57 20.34 -6.18
C HIS A 146 -19.05 19.43 -7.30
N LYS A 147 -19.00 19.93 -8.54
CA LYS A 147 -19.42 19.15 -9.72
C LYS A 147 -18.53 17.92 -9.94
N LEU A 148 -17.24 18.05 -9.67
CA LEU A 148 -16.21 17.05 -9.92
C LEU A 148 -15.28 16.99 -8.71
N LEU A 149 -15.02 15.76 -8.24
CA LEU A 149 -14.14 15.50 -7.11
C LEU A 149 -13.02 14.56 -7.53
N ILE A 150 -11.79 14.85 -7.08
CA ILE A 150 -10.65 13.95 -7.22
C ILE A 150 -10.13 13.64 -5.83
N ALA A 151 -9.95 12.36 -5.53
CA ALA A 151 -9.39 11.91 -4.25
C ALA A 151 -8.22 10.96 -4.48
N PHE A 152 -7.13 11.12 -3.72
CA PHE A 152 -5.91 10.34 -3.88
C PHE A 152 -5.63 9.38 -2.72
N ASP A 153 -5.10 8.19 -3.05
CA ASP A 153 -4.51 7.24 -2.09
C ASP A 153 -3.33 6.48 -2.74
N SER A 154 -2.40 5.99 -1.91
CA SER A 154 -1.32 5.10 -2.34
C SER A 154 -1.78 3.69 -2.66
N HIS A 155 -2.86 3.22 -2.03
CA HIS A 155 -3.27 1.83 -2.00
C HIS A 155 -4.52 1.63 -2.86
N ILE A 156 -4.37 0.90 -3.97
CA ILE A 156 -5.45 0.62 -4.92
C ILE A 156 -6.62 -0.09 -4.23
N ILE A 157 -6.31 -0.99 -3.28
CA ILE A 157 -7.31 -1.70 -2.48
C ILE A 157 -8.20 -0.74 -1.69
N SER A 158 -7.62 0.32 -1.11
CA SER A 158 -8.37 1.35 -0.37
C SER A 158 -9.29 2.13 -1.29
N LEU A 159 -8.81 2.53 -2.48
CA LEU A 159 -9.66 3.19 -3.48
C LEU A 159 -10.85 2.32 -3.87
N SER A 160 -10.63 1.02 -3.94
CA SER A 160 -11.68 0.05 -4.29
C SER A 160 -12.68 -0.16 -3.15
N ASP A 161 -12.22 -0.19 -1.89
CA ASP A 161 -13.09 -0.27 -0.71
C ASP A 161 -13.98 0.98 -0.61
N ILE A 162 -13.37 2.15 -0.77
CA ILE A 162 -14.09 3.43 -0.75
C ILE A 162 -15.11 3.49 -1.89
N LYS A 163 -14.75 3.08 -3.10
CA LYS A 163 -15.68 2.99 -4.23
C LYS A 163 -16.92 2.15 -3.88
N GLN A 164 -16.71 0.93 -3.38
CA GLN A 164 -17.82 0.05 -3.03
C GLN A 164 -18.71 0.63 -1.93
N ARG A 165 -18.12 1.31 -0.95
CA ARG A 165 -18.89 2.00 0.11
C ARG A 165 -19.73 3.14 -0.45
N ILE A 166 -19.16 3.95 -1.33
CA ILE A 166 -19.90 5.04 -2.01
C ILE A 166 -21.06 4.46 -2.83
N GLU A 167 -20.81 3.39 -3.60
CA GLU A 167 -21.82 2.68 -4.39
C GLU A 167 -22.94 2.09 -3.52
N LYS A 168 -22.62 1.51 -2.36
CA LYS A 168 -23.60 0.98 -1.39
C LYS A 168 -24.45 2.06 -0.71
N LEU A 169 -23.95 3.29 -0.57
CA LEU A 169 -24.69 4.40 0.04
C LEU A 169 -25.81 4.97 -0.85
N GLY A 170 -25.88 4.57 -2.13
CA GLY A 170 -27.08 4.72 -2.96
C GLY A 170 -27.55 6.17 -3.16
N ARG A 171 -26.65 7.06 -3.59
CA ARG A 171 -26.99 8.47 -3.93
C ARG A 171 -27.01 8.72 -5.44
N ASP A 172 -27.69 9.79 -5.85
CA ASP A 172 -27.68 10.33 -7.22
C ASP A 172 -26.32 10.96 -7.58
N PHE A 173 -25.25 10.16 -7.64
CA PHE A 173 -24.02 10.52 -8.33
C PHE A 173 -23.96 9.77 -9.65
N GLN A 174 -23.42 10.40 -10.69
CA GLN A 174 -23.36 9.79 -12.01
C GLN A 174 -22.35 8.64 -12.04
N LYS A 175 -21.19 8.81 -11.39
CA LYS A 175 -20.09 7.84 -11.54
C LYS A 175 -18.99 7.96 -10.49
N VAL A 176 -18.50 6.81 -10.01
CA VAL A 176 -17.21 6.69 -9.32
C VAL A 176 -16.22 5.93 -10.21
N ILE A 177 -15.04 6.50 -10.44
CA ILE A 177 -14.01 5.93 -11.32
C ILE A 177 -12.73 5.73 -10.51
N ILE A 178 -12.09 4.57 -10.65
CA ILE A 178 -10.73 4.35 -10.14
C ILE A 178 -9.76 4.54 -11.30
N ALA A 179 -8.77 5.41 -11.12
CA ALA A 179 -7.70 5.62 -12.08
C ALA A 179 -6.34 5.32 -11.44
N THR A 180 -5.61 4.41 -12.07
CA THR A 180 -4.26 4.01 -11.67
C THR A 180 -3.27 4.39 -12.76
N GLY A 181 -1.99 4.57 -12.41
CA GLY A 181 -0.94 4.94 -13.36
C GLY A 181 -0.78 3.97 -14.54
N ASP A 182 -1.11 2.69 -14.33
CA ASP A 182 -0.97 1.63 -15.33
C ASP A 182 -2.13 1.60 -16.36
N ASP A 183 -3.28 2.21 -16.04
CA ASP A 183 -4.45 2.18 -16.93
C ASP A 183 -4.57 3.45 -17.78
N LYS A 184 -3.99 3.38 -18.98
CA LYS A 184 -4.06 4.45 -19.99
C LYS A 184 -5.49 4.82 -20.38
N THR A 185 -6.44 3.90 -20.27
CA THR A 185 -7.85 4.13 -20.63
C THR A 185 -8.54 4.96 -19.56
N TYR A 186 -8.41 4.57 -18.28
CA TYR A 186 -8.97 5.37 -17.17
C TYR A 186 -8.29 6.72 -17.03
N ARG A 187 -6.98 6.82 -17.30
CA ARG A 187 -6.28 8.11 -17.34
C ARG A 187 -6.83 9.06 -18.41
N LYS A 188 -7.08 8.55 -19.62
CA LYS A 188 -7.73 9.35 -20.68
C LYS A 188 -9.17 9.73 -20.30
N GLN A 189 -9.90 8.83 -19.65
CA GLN A 189 -11.27 9.09 -19.21
C GLN A 189 -11.32 10.19 -18.15
N VAL A 190 -10.47 10.11 -17.11
CA VAL A 190 -10.35 11.15 -16.07
C VAL A 190 -9.95 12.48 -16.68
N ASN A 191 -8.94 12.52 -17.55
CA ASN A 191 -8.53 13.77 -18.22
C ASN A 191 -9.63 14.36 -19.13
N LYS A 192 -10.46 13.52 -19.77
CA LYS A 192 -11.60 13.99 -20.56
C LYS A 192 -12.69 14.61 -19.68
N LEU A 193 -12.96 14.01 -18.53
CA LEU A 193 -13.96 14.49 -17.56
C LEU A 193 -13.55 15.80 -16.90
N LEU A 194 -12.24 15.99 -16.70
CA LEU A 194 -11.65 17.16 -16.05
C LEU A 194 -11.22 18.28 -17.02
N LYS A 195 -11.45 18.10 -18.32
CA LYS A 195 -11.06 19.08 -19.34
C LYS A 195 -11.88 20.37 -19.18
N LEU A 196 -11.24 21.52 -19.39
CA LEU A 196 -11.90 22.82 -19.44
C LEU A 196 -13.11 22.80 -20.40
N GLY A 197 -14.29 23.16 -19.89
CA GLY A 197 -15.56 23.15 -20.63
C GLY A 197 -16.32 21.83 -20.57
N SER A 198 -15.87 20.87 -19.78
CA SER A 198 -16.63 19.65 -19.47
C SER A 198 -17.94 20.00 -18.76
N THR A 199 -19.03 19.39 -19.21
CA THR A 199 -20.36 19.49 -18.58
C THR A 199 -20.63 18.37 -17.58
N ALA A 200 -19.64 17.50 -17.32
CA ALA A 200 -19.77 16.40 -16.37
C ALA A 200 -20.02 16.92 -14.94
N SER A 201 -20.92 16.27 -14.23
CA SER A 201 -21.25 16.57 -12.84
C SER A 201 -21.56 15.28 -12.06
N GLY A 202 -21.36 15.31 -10.75
CA GLY A 202 -21.60 14.14 -9.90
C GLY A 202 -20.60 13.02 -10.15
N VAL A 203 -19.33 13.36 -10.43
CA VAL A 203 -18.26 12.39 -10.67
C VAL A 203 -17.21 12.45 -9.56
N ILE A 204 -16.86 11.28 -9.03
CA ILE A 204 -15.74 11.10 -8.11
C ILE A 204 -14.66 10.28 -8.83
N ALA A 205 -13.48 10.87 -9.00
CA ALA A 205 -12.29 10.18 -9.49
C ALA A 205 -11.38 9.81 -8.33
N LEU A 206 -11.25 8.50 -8.06
CA LEU A 206 -10.37 7.92 -7.07
C LEU A 206 -9.03 7.55 -7.75
N CYS A 207 -7.97 8.24 -7.40
CA CYS A 207 -6.70 8.19 -8.11
C CYS A 207 -5.59 7.58 -7.25
N SER A 208 -4.76 6.69 -7.84
CA SER A 208 -3.50 6.31 -7.20
C SER A 208 -2.52 7.50 -7.19
N ASP A 209 -1.58 7.56 -6.26
CA ASP A 209 -0.50 8.56 -6.25
C ASP A 209 0.22 8.71 -7.61
N ALA A 210 0.40 7.62 -8.36
CA ALA A 210 1.02 7.65 -9.69
C ALA A 210 0.26 8.50 -10.74
N MET A 211 -0.96 8.93 -10.43
CA MET A 211 -1.76 9.82 -11.27
C MET A 211 -1.56 11.30 -10.92
N SER A 212 -0.98 11.63 -9.76
CA SER A 212 -0.87 13.01 -9.27
C SER A 212 -0.08 13.94 -10.20
N GLU A 213 0.94 13.43 -10.89
CA GLU A 213 1.76 14.19 -11.86
C GLU A 213 1.09 14.33 -13.25
N GLY A 214 0.04 13.56 -13.52
CA GLY A 214 -0.45 13.28 -14.87
C GLY A 214 -1.87 13.72 -15.20
N VAL A 215 -2.54 14.40 -14.26
CA VAL A 215 -3.96 14.76 -14.34
C VAL A 215 -4.11 16.28 -14.43
N ASN A 216 -4.97 16.76 -15.34
CA ASN A 216 -5.33 18.17 -15.41
C ASN A 216 -6.38 18.49 -14.33
N LEU A 217 -6.04 19.35 -13.37
CA LEU A 217 -6.82 19.61 -12.16
C LEU A 217 -7.69 20.87 -12.22
N GLN A 218 -7.71 21.59 -13.35
CA GLN A 218 -8.23 22.96 -13.45
C GLN A 218 -9.72 23.15 -13.12
N GLN A 219 -10.52 22.08 -13.04
CA GLN A 219 -11.98 22.16 -12.79
C GLN A 219 -12.48 21.29 -11.62
N ALA A 220 -11.61 20.66 -10.84
CA ALA A 220 -12.04 19.76 -9.75
C ALA A 220 -11.52 20.19 -8.38
N SER A 221 -12.32 19.89 -7.37
CA SER A 221 -11.88 19.93 -5.97
C SER A 221 -11.07 18.67 -5.66
N ILE A 222 -10.01 18.83 -4.88
CA ILE A 222 -9.04 17.78 -4.57
C ILE A 222 -9.11 17.43 -3.09
N ASP A 223 -9.09 16.14 -2.80
CA ASP A 223 -8.99 15.60 -1.44
C ASP A 223 -7.89 14.51 -1.36
N ILE A 224 -7.34 14.30 -0.16
CA ILE A 224 -6.31 13.30 0.12
C ILE A 224 -6.85 12.34 1.18
N LEU A 225 -6.96 11.06 0.82
CA LEU A 225 -7.62 10.04 1.65
C LEU A 225 -6.73 9.44 2.74
N ARG A 226 -5.52 9.96 2.97
CA ARG A 226 -4.54 9.40 3.92
C ARG A 226 -4.72 9.84 5.38
N SER A 227 -5.73 10.65 5.69
CA SER A 227 -6.04 11.13 7.05
C SER A 227 -6.79 10.11 7.92
#